data_AF-A0A2H0QI20-F1
#
_entry.id   AF-A0A2H0QI20-F1
#
_cell.length_a   1.000
_cell.length_b   1.000
_cell.length_c   1.000
_cell.angle_alpha   90.00
_cell.angle_beta   90.00
_cell.angle_gamma   90.00
#
_symmetry.space_group_name_H-M   'P 1'
#
loop_
_entity.id
_entity.type
_entity.pdbx_description
1 polymer ?
#
loop_
_entity_poly.entity_id
_entity_poly.type
_entity_poly.pdbx_seq_one_letter_code
_entity_poly.pdbx_strand_id
1 'polypeptide(L)'
;MLRLMIILLMGLNVAYAAANPINNYFSYDKKIIDCSDYEFRNYVLPQVKNIISEFYLFLRKVDPINNDLVNLKLEIQSLFYTWDDLSNLCAKDQTKCNNELSSFYKQAGVVDKRITTLQSQQLLVGPIDNFMIDNRLFLTHTLYELANLNYRLVHKIERLMVKTSANNENISAELRFELQPVIQEMKLTSELMLASLMGEELRDNINFVYMNYIKLLEDFVVRKNNKDYLIEGLEETNIAWNTFHMKMTKGLRSVAPSNMNLITTMHNRWVGILKVILDR
;
A
#
# COMPACT_ATOMS: atom_id res chain seq x y z
N MET A 1 46.75 -9.90 -19.77
CA MET A 1 45.67 -8.90 -19.95
C MET A 1 44.34 -9.30 -19.31
N LEU A 2 43.84 -10.54 -19.51
CA LEU A 2 42.51 -10.95 -19.01
C LEU A 2 42.33 -10.86 -17.47
N ARG A 3 43.37 -11.15 -16.68
CA ARG A 3 43.31 -11.09 -15.20
C ARG A 3 43.22 -9.66 -14.64
N LEU A 4 43.82 -8.67 -15.32
CA LEU A 4 43.73 -7.26 -14.91
C LEU A 4 42.32 -6.69 -15.16
N MET A 5 41.67 -7.17 -16.24
CA MET A 5 40.33 -6.74 -16.63
C MET A 5 39.25 -7.24 -15.64
N ILE A 6 39.40 -8.45 -15.09
CA ILE A 6 38.47 -9.01 -14.11
C ILE A 6 38.57 -8.28 -12.77
N ILE A 7 39.76 -7.88 -12.34
CA ILE A 7 39.96 -7.12 -11.10
C ILE A 7 39.37 -5.71 -11.22
N LEU A 8 39.47 -5.08 -12.39
CA LEU A 8 38.85 -3.77 -12.66
C LEU A 8 37.32 -3.86 -12.69
N LEU A 9 36.75 -4.93 -13.25
CA LEU A 9 35.30 -5.19 -13.26
C LEU A 9 34.74 -5.52 -11.86
N MET A 10 35.52 -6.18 -11.00
CA MET A 10 35.12 -6.40 -9.60
C MET A 10 35.23 -5.11 -8.77
N GLY A 11 36.25 -4.27 -9.00
CA GLY A 11 36.37 -2.96 -8.34
C GLY A 11 35.25 -1.99 -8.70
N LEU A 12 34.79 -1.98 -9.96
CA LEU A 12 33.67 -1.15 -10.42
C LEU A 12 32.33 -1.55 -9.79
N ASN A 13 32.08 -2.84 -9.56
CA ASN A 13 30.85 -3.29 -8.89
C ASN A 13 30.81 -2.95 -7.40
N VAL A 14 31.96 -2.94 -6.71
CA VAL A 14 32.02 -2.51 -5.30
C VAL A 14 31.83 -1.00 -5.17
N ALA A 15 32.30 -0.21 -6.14
CA ALA A 15 32.09 1.24 -6.17
C ALA A 15 30.63 1.62 -6.48
N TYR A 16 29.93 0.88 -7.36
CA TYR A 16 28.51 1.12 -7.64
C TYR A 16 27.59 0.77 -6.46
N ALA A 17 27.94 -0.22 -5.64
CA ALA A 17 27.18 -0.54 -4.43
C ALA A 17 27.35 0.52 -3.31
N ALA A 18 28.40 1.34 -3.37
CA ALA A 18 28.66 2.42 -2.41
C ALA A 18 28.13 3.80 -2.87
N ALA A 19 27.54 3.89 -4.07
CA ALA A 19 27.10 5.13 -4.68
C ALA A 19 25.61 5.13 -5.04
N ASN A 20 24.76 4.80 -4.06
CA ASN A 20 23.42 5.40 -3.99
C ASN A 20 23.43 6.34 -2.79
N PRO A 21 23.96 7.58 -2.91
CA PRO A 21 23.59 8.60 -1.96
C PRO A 21 22.10 8.86 -2.22
N ILE A 22 21.25 8.41 -1.30
CA ILE A 22 19.94 9.03 -1.13
C ILE A 22 20.26 10.50 -0.86
N ASN A 23 20.19 11.32 -1.92
CA ASN A 23 20.43 12.75 -1.84
C ASN A 23 19.23 13.36 -1.12
N ASN A 24 19.26 13.27 0.22
CA ASN A 24 18.38 14.02 1.09
C ASN A 24 18.71 15.51 0.90
N TYR A 25 17.80 16.23 0.25
CA TYR A 25 17.95 17.67 -0.02
C TYR A 25 17.80 18.53 1.26
N PHE A 26 17.39 17.95 2.40
CA PHE A 26 17.26 18.59 3.71
C PHE A 26 17.67 17.66 4.87
N SER A 27 18.94 17.24 4.93
CA SER A 27 19.38 16.32 5.98
C SER A 27 19.11 16.84 7.40
N TYR A 28 18.22 16.18 8.15
CA TYR A 28 18.26 16.26 9.61
C TYR A 28 19.63 15.77 10.09
N ASP A 29 20.25 16.48 11.03
CA ASP A 29 21.54 16.05 11.58
C ASP A 29 21.31 14.71 12.29
N LYS A 30 21.93 13.63 11.78
CA LYS A 30 21.74 12.25 12.30
C LYS A 30 22.05 12.13 13.80
N LYS A 31 22.79 13.10 14.36
CA LYS A 31 23.10 13.22 15.79
C LYS A 31 21.90 13.59 16.67
N ILE A 32 20.82 14.12 16.10
CA ILE A 32 19.62 14.60 16.82
C ILE A 32 18.49 13.54 16.82
N ILE A 33 18.66 12.44 16.07
CA ILE A 33 17.64 11.41 15.99
C ILE A 33 17.90 10.31 17.02
N ASP A 34 17.12 10.31 18.10
CA ASP A 34 17.16 9.28 19.14
C ASP A 34 15.74 8.76 19.42
N CYS A 35 15.45 7.55 18.94
CA CYS A 35 14.20 6.86 19.26
C CYS A 35 14.52 5.45 19.73
N SER A 36 14.27 5.18 21.01
CA SER A 36 14.44 3.85 21.57
C SER A 36 13.37 2.91 21.00
N ASP A 37 13.69 1.61 20.97
CA ASP A 37 12.72 0.60 20.55
C ASP A 37 11.47 0.58 21.45
N TYR A 38 11.62 0.99 22.72
CA TYR A 38 10.50 1.10 23.65
C TYR A 38 9.56 2.24 23.25
N GLU A 39 10.08 3.44 22.99
CA GLU A 39 9.29 4.59 22.52
C GLU A 39 8.66 4.30 21.16
N PHE A 40 9.41 3.66 20.26
CA PHE A 40 8.90 3.27 18.95
C PHE A 40 7.68 2.35 19.07
N ARG A 41 7.81 1.24 19.83
CA ARG A 41 6.73 0.25 19.96
C ARG A 41 5.53 0.76 20.74
N ASN A 42 5.74 1.54 21.80
CA ASN A 42 4.68 1.92 22.74
C ASN A 42 4.04 3.28 22.46
N TYR A 43 4.73 4.16 21.71
CA TYR A 43 4.22 5.48 21.36
C TYR A 43 4.12 5.68 19.86
N VAL A 44 5.23 5.62 19.12
CA VAL A 44 5.27 5.99 17.70
C VAL A 44 4.38 5.07 16.86
N LEU A 45 4.56 3.76 16.98
CA LEU A 45 3.82 2.78 16.19
C LEU A 45 2.30 2.85 16.41
N PRO A 46 1.77 2.96 17.65
CA PRO A 46 0.35 3.26 17.87
C PRO A 46 -0.14 4.55 17.21
N GLN A 47 0.64 5.63 17.25
CA GLN A 47 0.26 6.89 16.60
C GLN A 47 0.24 6.75 15.08
N VAL A 48 1.21 6.05 14.48
CA VAL A 48 1.25 5.74 13.05
C VAL A 48 0.01 4.94 12.62
N LYS A 49 -0.37 3.92 13.39
CA LYS A 49 -1.60 3.14 13.13
C LYS A 49 -2.85 4.02 13.17
N ASN A 50 -2.92 4.95 14.13
CA ASN A 50 -4.03 5.89 14.23
C ASN A 50 -4.09 6.85 13.04
N ILE A 51 -2.94 7.37 12.57
CA ILE A 51 -2.85 8.22 11.38
C ILE A 51 -3.40 7.47 10.14
N ILE A 52 -2.98 6.22 9.93
CA ILE A 52 -3.47 5.40 8.80
C ILE A 52 -4.99 5.19 8.90
N SER A 53 -5.49 4.86 10.10
CA SER A 53 -6.92 4.69 10.34
C SER A 53 -7.72 5.98 10.08
N GLU A 54 -7.22 7.12 10.55
CA GLU A 54 -7.82 8.44 10.33
C GLU A 54 -7.80 8.84 8.85
N PHE A 55 -6.75 8.49 8.10
CA PHE A 55 -6.70 8.67 6.65
C PHE A 55 -7.80 7.88 5.94
N TYR A 56 -7.98 6.60 6.26
CA TYR A 56 -9.07 5.81 5.68
C TYR A 56 -10.44 6.32 6.10
N LEU A 57 -10.60 6.78 7.33
CA LEU A 57 -11.82 7.44 7.78
C LEU A 57 -12.10 8.71 6.98
N PHE A 58 -11.08 9.50 6.67
CA PHE A 58 -11.20 10.65 5.78
C PHE A 58 -11.71 10.21 4.40
N LEU A 59 -11.07 9.21 3.76
CA LEU A 59 -11.50 8.71 2.44
C LEU A 59 -12.96 8.24 2.44
N ARG A 60 -13.36 7.51 3.48
CA ARG A 60 -14.75 7.02 3.69
C ARG A 60 -15.79 8.13 3.80
N LYS A 61 -15.39 9.32 4.25
CA LYS A 61 -16.30 10.47 4.43
C LYS A 61 -16.42 11.34 3.18
N VAL A 62 -15.55 11.14 2.17
CA VAL A 62 -15.59 11.94 0.94
C VAL A 62 -16.78 11.51 0.07
N ASP A 63 -17.05 10.21 -0.05
CA ASP A 63 -18.16 9.67 -0.83
C ASP A 63 -18.70 8.37 -0.17
N PRO A 64 -20.02 8.11 -0.16
CA PRO A 64 -20.57 6.87 0.38
C PRO A 64 -19.98 5.59 -0.24
N ILE A 65 -19.69 5.61 -1.54
CA ILE A 65 -19.10 4.48 -2.28
C ILE A 65 -17.65 4.26 -1.84
N ASN A 66 -16.92 5.31 -1.45
CA ASN A 66 -15.54 5.18 -1.00
C ASN A 66 -15.40 4.26 0.22
N ASN A 67 -16.45 4.08 1.02
CA ASN A 67 -16.40 3.09 2.09
C ASN A 67 -16.16 1.67 1.57
N ASP A 68 -16.91 1.29 0.54
CA ASP A 68 -16.77 -0.03 -0.06
C ASP A 68 -15.47 -0.15 -0.87
N LEU A 69 -15.00 0.94 -1.50
CA LEU A 69 -13.69 0.96 -2.18
C LEU A 69 -12.52 0.79 -1.19
N VAL A 70 -12.56 1.49 -0.05
CA VAL A 70 -11.56 1.33 1.02
C VAL A 70 -11.57 -0.10 1.54
N ASN A 71 -12.76 -0.69 1.77
CA ASN A 71 -12.85 -2.06 2.24
C ASN A 71 -12.29 -3.05 1.21
N LEU A 72 -12.61 -2.89 -0.08
CA LEU A 72 -12.03 -3.70 -1.15
C LEU A 72 -10.50 -3.58 -1.20
N LYS A 73 -9.93 -2.37 -1.09
CA LYS A 73 -8.47 -2.17 -1.03
C LYS A 73 -7.86 -2.93 0.15
N LEU A 74 -8.45 -2.82 1.34
CA LEU A 74 -7.96 -3.50 2.54
C LEU A 74 -8.06 -5.03 2.40
N GLU A 75 -9.12 -5.55 1.80
CA GLU A 75 -9.28 -6.97 1.48
C GLU A 75 -8.19 -7.45 0.49
N ILE A 76 -7.93 -6.71 -0.59
CA ILE A 76 -6.88 -7.02 -1.58
C ILE A 76 -5.48 -6.93 -0.96
N GLN A 77 -5.23 -5.94 -0.12
CA GLN A 77 -3.96 -5.81 0.58
C GLN A 77 -3.75 -6.96 1.57
N SER A 78 -4.79 -7.35 2.30
CA SER A 78 -4.72 -8.55 3.15
C SER A 78 -4.41 -9.78 2.32
N LEU A 79 -5.02 -9.93 1.15
CA LEU A 79 -4.73 -11.01 0.22
C LEU A 79 -3.25 -10.98 -0.21
N PHE A 80 -2.70 -9.80 -0.55
CA PHE A 80 -1.29 -9.64 -0.89
C PHE A 80 -0.36 -10.05 0.26
N TYR A 81 -0.70 -9.70 1.51
CA TYR A 81 0.09 -10.09 2.68
C TYR A 81 0.03 -11.60 2.95
N THR A 82 -1.16 -12.20 2.85
CA THR A 82 -1.33 -13.66 2.94
C THR A 82 -0.52 -14.37 1.85
N TRP A 83 -0.48 -13.84 0.63
CA TRP A 83 0.34 -14.41 -0.45
C TRP A 83 1.84 -14.35 -0.14
N ASP A 84 2.33 -13.23 0.37
CA ASP A 84 3.74 -13.07 0.71
C ASP A 84 4.16 -14.11 1.77
N ASP A 85 3.33 -14.29 2.81
CA ASP A 85 3.55 -15.31 3.85
C ASP A 85 3.45 -16.73 3.28
N LEU A 86 2.45 -17.01 2.45
CA LEU A 86 2.26 -18.30 1.78
C LEU A 86 3.45 -18.64 0.88
N SER A 87 3.95 -17.68 0.10
CA SER A 87 5.07 -17.88 -0.81
C SER A 87 6.34 -18.31 -0.05
N ASN A 88 6.58 -17.67 1.10
CA ASN A 88 7.69 -17.98 2.00
C ASN A 88 7.50 -19.33 2.71
N LEU A 89 6.26 -19.69 3.07
CA LEU A 89 5.93 -20.98 3.66
C LEU A 89 6.14 -22.12 2.67
N CYS A 90 5.61 -22.00 1.45
CA CYS A 90 5.70 -23.02 0.41
C CYS A 90 7.14 -23.26 -0.07
N ALA A 91 8.03 -22.26 0.06
CA ALA A 91 9.46 -22.46 -0.17
C ALA A 91 10.13 -23.35 0.90
N LYS A 92 9.53 -23.49 2.09
CA LYS A 92 10.09 -24.22 3.25
C LYS A 92 9.39 -25.54 3.54
N ASP A 93 8.07 -25.61 3.41
CA ASP A 93 7.24 -26.76 3.81
C ASP A 93 6.07 -26.97 2.84
N GLN A 94 6.23 -27.97 1.97
CA GLN A 94 5.24 -28.29 0.94
C GLN A 94 3.94 -28.87 1.51
N THR A 95 3.98 -29.53 2.67
CA THR A 95 2.78 -30.16 3.26
C THR A 95 1.82 -29.12 3.82
N LYS A 96 2.35 -28.11 4.53
CA LYS A 96 1.56 -26.98 5.03
C LYS A 96 1.10 -26.06 3.91
N CYS A 97 1.88 -25.94 2.84
CA CYS A 97 1.55 -25.14 1.67
C CYS A 97 0.15 -25.43 1.11
N ASN A 98 -0.24 -26.71 0.99
CA ASN A 98 -1.53 -27.09 0.40
C ASN A 98 -2.74 -26.60 1.22
N ASN A 99 -2.65 -26.66 2.55
CA ASN A 99 -3.72 -26.21 3.43
C ASN A 99 -3.86 -24.68 3.37
N GLU A 100 -2.74 -23.96 3.41
CA GLU A 100 -2.74 -22.50 3.32
C GLU A 100 -3.13 -21.99 1.93
N LEU A 101 -2.79 -22.72 0.86
CA LEU A 101 -3.24 -22.42 -0.50
C LEU A 101 -4.76 -22.47 -0.63
N SER A 102 -5.42 -23.42 0.05
CA SER A 102 -6.88 -23.53 0.10
C SER A 102 -7.52 -22.36 0.87
N SER A 103 -6.86 -21.87 1.93
CA SER A 103 -7.29 -20.67 2.66
C SER A 103 -7.16 -19.42 1.78
N PHE A 104 -6.03 -19.27 1.10
CA PHE A 104 -5.75 -18.19 0.17
C PHE A 104 -6.76 -18.14 -1.00
N TYR A 105 -7.10 -19.30 -1.56
CA TYR A 105 -8.16 -19.44 -2.58
C TYR A 105 -9.51 -18.89 -2.09
N LYS A 106 -9.91 -19.24 -0.87
CA LYS A 106 -11.17 -18.74 -0.28
C LYS A 106 -11.17 -17.23 -0.10
N GLN A 107 -10.04 -16.64 0.31
CA GLN A 107 -9.89 -15.19 0.43
C GLN A 107 -10.04 -14.48 -0.93
N ALA A 108 -9.43 -15.02 -1.99
CA ALA A 108 -9.59 -14.49 -3.36
C ALA A 108 -11.06 -14.55 -3.82
N GLY A 109 -11.80 -15.59 -3.42
CA GLY A 109 -13.24 -15.70 -3.67
C GLY A 109 -14.10 -14.67 -2.91
N VAL A 110 -13.65 -14.18 -1.75
CA VAL A 110 -14.32 -13.07 -1.03
C VAL A 110 -14.13 -11.76 -1.80
N VAL A 111 -12.91 -11.49 -2.26
CA VAL A 111 -12.58 -10.33 -3.10
C VAL A 111 -13.43 -10.32 -4.37
N ASP A 112 -13.61 -11.48 -5.01
CA ASP A 112 -14.44 -11.63 -6.22
C ASP A 112 -15.89 -11.16 -6.02
N LYS A 113 -16.50 -11.64 -4.94
CA LYS A 113 -17.87 -11.28 -4.55
C LYS A 113 -17.98 -9.79 -4.25
N ARG A 114 -16.97 -9.21 -3.61
CA ARG A 114 -16.92 -7.77 -3.31
C ARG A 114 -16.88 -6.93 -4.59
N ILE A 115 -15.99 -7.29 -5.53
CA ILE A 115 -15.87 -6.61 -6.82
C ILE A 115 -17.19 -6.66 -7.58
N THR A 116 -17.80 -7.85 -7.68
CA THR A 116 -19.09 -8.04 -8.35
C THR A 116 -20.21 -7.22 -7.70
N THR A 117 -20.23 -7.14 -6.36
CA THR A 117 -21.19 -6.32 -5.62
C THR A 117 -21.02 -4.84 -5.96
N LEU A 118 -19.79 -4.34 -5.95
CA LEU A 118 -19.47 -2.95 -6.30
C LEU A 118 -19.84 -2.60 -7.75
N GLN A 119 -19.57 -3.51 -8.69
CA GLN A 119 -19.96 -3.35 -10.10
C GLN A 119 -21.48 -3.24 -10.27
N SER A 120 -22.25 -4.07 -9.55
CA SER A 120 -23.72 -4.00 -9.63
C SER A 120 -24.29 -2.75 -8.96
N GLN A 121 -23.67 -2.26 -7.88
CA GLN A 121 -24.06 -1.01 -7.22
C GLN A 121 -23.80 0.22 -8.09
N GLN A 122 -22.70 0.27 -8.86
CA GLN A 122 -22.40 1.37 -9.79
C GLN A 122 -23.51 1.59 -10.83
N LEU A 123 -24.16 0.52 -11.28
CA LEU A 123 -25.29 0.58 -12.22
C LEU A 123 -26.56 1.21 -11.61
N LEU A 124 -26.63 1.32 -10.28
CA LEU A 124 -27.81 1.79 -9.53
C LEU A 124 -27.69 3.22 -9.00
N VAL A 125 -26.52 3.86 -9.12
CA VAL A 125 -26.32 5.22 -8.60
C VAL A 125 -26.95 6.22 -9.57
N GLY A 126 -27.95 6.97 -9.08
CA GLY A 126 -28.85 7.87 -9.81
C GLY A 126 -28.23 8.97 -10.69
N PRO A 127 -29.02 9.96 -11.15
CA PRO A 127 -28.68 10.83 -12.28
C PRO A 127 -27.28 11.41 -12.14
N ILE A 128 -26.47 11.17 -13.18
CA ILE A 128 -25.06 11.50 -13.20
C ILE A 128 -24.95 13.01 -13.41
N ASP A 129 -24.33 13.72 -12.48
CA ASP A 129 -23.85 15.07 -12.76
C ASP A 129 -22.76 14.96 -13.83
N ASN A 130 -22.88 15.71 -14.93
CA ASN A 130 -21.98 15.62 -16.08
C ASN A 130 -20.50 15.75 -15.67
N PHE A 131 -20.22 16.46 -14.58
CA PHE A 131 -18.86 16.65 -14.04
C PHE A 131 -18.22 15.38 -13.45
N MET A 132 -18.98 14.31 -13.16
CA MET A 132 -18.45 13.08 -12.55
C MET A 132 -18.52 11.84 -13.45
N ILE A 133 -18.96 11.99 -14.71
CA ILE A 133 -19.05 10.88 -15.66
C ILE A 133 -17.68 10.21 -15.84
N ASP A 134 -16.63 10.98 -16.09
CA ASP A 134 -15.28 10.45 -16.35
C ASP A 134 -14.71 9.69 -15.14
N ASN A 135 -14.93 10.22 -13.93
CA ASN A 135 -14.50 9.57 -12.69
C ASN A 135 -15.21 8.23 -12.46
N ARG A 136 -16.51 8.15 -12.76
CA ARG A 136 -17.27 6.89 -12.69
C ARG A 136 -16.85 5.90 -13.76
N LEU A 137 -16.61 6.36 -14.98
CA LEU A 137 -16.07 5.52 -16.06
C LEU A 137 -14.70 4.95 -15.69
N PHE A 138 -13.82 5.79 -15.12
CA PHE A 138 -12.53 5.36 -14.61
C PHE A 138 -12.66 4.32 -13.50
N LEU A 139 -13.53 4.55 -12.50
CA LEU A 139 -13.79 3.58 -11.44
C LEU A 139 -14.33 2.26 -12.00
N THR A 140 -15.28 2.34 -12.95
CA THR A 140 -15.89 1.16 -13.59
C THR A 140 -14.83 0.35 -14.31
N HIS A 141 -13.99 1.01 -15.11
CA HIS A 141 -12.87 0.38 -15.79
C HIS A 141 -11.92 -0.31 -14.78
N THR A 142 -11.57 0.39 -13.69
CA THR A 142 -10.70 -0.12 -12.64
C THR A 142 -11.30 -1.36 -11.95
N LEU A 143 -12.61 -1.38 -11.68
CA LEU A 143 -13.29 -2.54 -11.11
C LEU A 143 -13.31 -3.73 -12.07
N TYR A 144 -13.49 -3.52 -13.38
CA TYR A 144 -13.38 -4.58 -14.39
C TYR A 144 -11.95 -5.12 -14.50
N GLU A 145 -10.94 -4.25 -14.43
CA GLU A 145 -9.54 -4.66 -14.39
C GLU A 145 -9.27 -5.54 -13.16
N LEU A 146 -9.71 -5.11 -11.97
CA LEU A 146 -9.61 -5.92 -10.74
C LEU A 146 -10.33 -7.26 -10.85
N ALA A 147 -11.53 -7.30 -11.44
CA ALA A 147 -12.26 -8.55 -11.68
C ALA A 147 -11.47 -9.51 -12.58
N ASN A 148 -10.91 -9.00 -13.67
CA ASN A 148 -10.09 -9.79 -14.60
C ASN A 148 -8.80 -10.30 -13.93
N LEU A 149 -8.14 -9.47 -13.12
CA LEU A 149 -6.95 -9.86 -12.38
C LEU A 149 -7.28 -10.92 -11.33
N ASN A 150 -8.37 -10.75 -10.58
CA ASN A 150 -8.79 -11.73 -9.58
C ASN A 150 -9.19 -13.06 -10.25
N TYR A 151 -9.89 -13.02 -11.37
CA TYR A 151 -10.19 -14.22 -12.16
C TYR A 151 -8.91 -14.96 -12.59
N ARG A 152 -7.91 -14.23 -13.12
CA ARG A 152 -6.59 -14.81 -13.47
C ARG A 152 -5.90 -15.41 -12.25
N LEU A 153 -5.99 -14.76 -11.10
CA LEU A 153 -5.42 -15.25 -9.84
C LEU A 153 -6.10 -16.56 -9.41
N VAL A 154 -7.43 -16.56 -9.29
CA VAL A 154 -8.26 -17.71 -8.89
C VAL A 154 -7.99 -18.91 -9.80
N HIS A 155 -8.05 -18.73 -11.12
CA HIS A 155 -7.77 -19.80 -12.08
C HIS A 155 -6.35 -20.38 -11.95
N LYS A 156 -5.35 -19.52 -11.69
CA LYS A 156 -3.97 -19.99 -11.44
C LYS A 156 -3.89 -20.79 -10.14
N ILE A 157 -4.56 -20.36 -9.07
CA ILE A 157 -4.61 -21.09 -7.80
C ILE A 157 -5.25 -22.47 -8.01
N GLU A 158 -6.40 -22.54 -8.67
CA GLU A 158 -7.10 -23.80 -8.96
C GLU A 158 -6.18 -24.79 -9.69
N ARG A 159 -5.49 -24.32 -10.73
CA ARG A 159 -4.53 -25.14 -11.48
C ARG A 159 -3.40 -25.66 -10.58
N LEU A 160 -2.88 -24.83 -9.67
CA LEU A 160 -1.85 -25.26 -8.73
C LEU A 160 -2.38 -26.28 -7.71
N MET A 161 -3.60 -26.09 -7.21
CA MET A 161 -4.25 -27.05 -6.30
C MET A 161 -4.46 -28.42 -6.96
N VAL A 162 -4.80 -28.45 -8.25
CA VAL A 162 -4.89 -29.71 -9.02
C VAL A 162 -3.52 -30.38 -9.14
N LYS A 163 -2.47 -29.63 -9.46
CA LYS A 163 -1.10 -30.17 -9.54
C LYS A 163 -0.62 -30.76 -8.21
N THR A 164 -0.83 -30.05 -7.11
CA THR A 164 -0.36 -30.50 -5.79
C THR A 164 -1.14 -31.71 -5.29
N SER A 165 -2.45 -31.76 -5.54
CA SER A 165 -3.29 -32.90 -5.14
C SER A 165 -3.04 -34.17 -5.97
N ALA A 166 -2.73 -34.03 -7.26
CA ALA A 166 -2.47 -35.18 -8.14
C ALA A 166 -1.07 -35.77 -7.94
N ASN A 167 -0.04 -34.93 -7.85
CA ASN A 167 1.35 -35.37 -8.03
C ASN A 167 2.30 -34.99 -6.87
N ASN A 168 1.82 -34.33 -5.81
CA ASN A 168 2.66 -33.76 -4.74
C ASN A 168 3.80 -32.87 -5.30
N GLU A 169 3.56 -32.21 -6.43
CA GLU A 169 4.55 -31.35 -7.08
C GLU A 169 4.91 -30.13 -6.21
N ASN A 170 6.18 -29.73 -6.26
CA ASN A 170 6.64 -28.48 -5.65
C ASN A 170 6.19 -27.30 -6.52
N ILE A 171 5.34 -26.44 -5.98
CA ILE A 171 4.75 -25.28 -6.67
C ILE A 171 5.39 -23.93 -6.28
N SER A 172 6.47 -23.95 -5.50
CA SER A 172 7.08 -22.73 -4.96
C SER A 172 7.55 -21.76 -6.06
N ALA A 173 8.04 -22.28 -7.18
CA ALA A 173 8.45 -21.48 -8.34
C ALA A 173 7.23 -20.83 -9.00
N GLU A 174 6.18 -21.59 -9.30
CA GLU A 174 4.96 -21.05 -9.91
C GLU A 174 4.25 -20.04 -9.02
N LEU A 175 4.19 -20.27 -7.70
CA LEU A 175 3.65 -19.30 -6.73
C LEU A 175 4.35 -17.93 -6.86
N ARG A 176 5.68 -17.95 -7.03
CA ARG A 176 6.48 -16.74 -7.15
C ARG A 176 6.41 -16.12 -8.53
N PHE A 177 6.57 -16.88 -9.60
CA PHE A 177 6.66 -16.31 -10.95
C PHE A 177 5.30 -16.05 -11.59
N GLU A 178 4.26 -16.79 -11.21
CA GLU A 178 2.94 -16.67 -11.83
C GLU A 178 1.93 -15.89 -11.02
N LEU A 179 1.90 -16.04 -9.69
CA LEU A 179 0.92 -15.32 -8.85
C LEU A 179 1.42 -13.95 -8.40
N GLN A 180 2.72 -13.81 -8.11
CA GLN A 180 3.29 -12.53 -7.66
C GLN A 180 2.94 -11.35 -8.56
N PRO A 181 3.11 -11.41 -9.89
CA PRO A 181 2.83 -10.25 -10.73
C PRO A 181 1.36 -9.87 -10.70
N VAL A 182 0.47 -10.87 -10.72
CA VAL A 182 -1.00 -10.66 -10.71
C VAL A 182 -1.43 -10.00 -9.41
N ILE A 183 -0.96 -10.49 -8.25
CA ILE A 183 -1.38 -9.94 -6.97
C ILE A 183 -0.76 -8.57 -6.68
N GLN A 184 0.45 -8.32 -7.17
CA GLN A 184 1.06 -6.99 -7.13
C GLN A 184 0.27 -5.99 -7.98
N GLU A 185 -0.13 -6.39 -9.19
CA GLU A 185 -0.97 -5.59 -10.07
C GLU A 185 -2.32 -5.30 -9.40
N MET A 186 -2.99 -6.32 -8.83
CA MET A 186 -4.23 -6.13 -8.05
C MET A 186 -4.06 -5.11 -6.92
N LYS A 187 -2.98 -5.21 -6.15
CA LYS A 187 -2.69 -4.24 -5.07
C LYS A 187 -2.57 -2.83 -5.64
N LEU A 188 -1.75 -2.63 -6.67
CA LEU A 188 -1.56 -1.31 -7.28
C LEU A 188 -2.86 -0.75 -7.86
N THR A 189 -3.61 -1.54 -8.61
CA THR A 189 -4.90 -1.14 -9.19
C THR A 189 -5.90 -0.76 -8.09
N SER A 190 -5.94 -1.50 -6.98
CA SER A 190 -6.79 -1.18 -5.82
C SER A 190 -6.38 0.09 -5.08
N GLU A 191 -5.10 0.46 -5.12
CA GLU A 191 -4.58 1.69 -4.52
C GLU A 191 -4.99 2.92 -5.34
N LEU A 192 -4.90 2.83 -6.68
CA LEU A 192 -5.30 3.91 -7.59
C LEU A 192 -6.80 4.20 -7.54
N MET A 193 -7.61 3.19 -7.22
CA MET A 193 -9.06 3.30 -7.07
C MET A 193 -9.49 4.23 -5.93
N LEU A 194 -8.69 4.38 -4.86
CA LEU A 194 -9.09 5.06 -3.62
C LEU A 194 -9.54 6.51 -3.81
N ALA A 195 -8.99 7.19 -4.81
CA ALA A 195 -9.29 8.60 -5.10
C ALA A 195 -10.05 8.80 -6.43
N SER A 196 -10.51 7.71 -7.06
CA SER A 196 -11.15 7.73 -8.38
C SER A 196 -12.40 8.61 -8.47
N LEU A 197 -13.17 8.69 -7.39
CA LEU A 197 -14.42 9.47 -7.32
C LEU A 197 -14.21 10.94 -6.92
N MET A 198 -12.97 11.35 -6.64
CA MET A 198 -12.66 12.71 -6.20
C MET A 198 -12.42 13.64 -7.39
N GLY A 199 -12.68 14.93 -7.23
CA GLY A 199 -12.25 15.94 -8.21
C GLY A 199 -10.72 15.93 -8.39
N GLU A 200 -10.25 16.27 -9.59
CA GLU A 200 -8.84 16.15 -10.00
C GLU A 200 -7.85 16.71 -8.96
N GLU A 201 -8.07 17.94 -8.48
CA GLU A 201 -7.19 18.58 -7.50
C GLU A 201 -7.11 17.78 -6.18
N LEU A 202 -8.24 17.29 -5.67
CA LEU A 202 -8.24 16.49 -4.44
C LEU A 202 -7.62 15.12 -4.69
N ARG A 203 -7.93 14.49 -5.83
CA ARG A 203 -7.40 13.19 -6.24
C ARG A 203 -5.88 13.19 -6.28
N ASP A 204 -5.27 14.20 -6.90
CA ASP A 204 -3.83 14.28 -7.04
C ASP A 204 -3.14 14.46 -5.69
N ASN A 205 -3.71 15.28 -4.80
CA ASN A 205 -3.19 15.47 -3.45
C ASN A 205 -3.32 14.21 -2.59
N ILE A 206 -4.43 13.47 -2.73
CA ILE A 206 -4.63 12.19 -2.04
C ILE A 206 -3.69 11.12 -2.56
N ASN A 207 -3.53 10.99 -3.87
CA ASN A 207 -2.58 10.05 -4.46
C ASN A 207 -1.14 10.37 -4.04
N PHE A 208 -0.78 11.66 -4.02
CA PHE A 208 0.53 12.10 -3.55
C PHE A 208 0.79 11.70 -2.09
N VAL A 209 -0.10 12.04 -1.15
CA VAL A 209 0.10 11.70 0.26
C VAL A 209 -0.02 10.19 0.50
N TYR A 210 -0.86 9.49 -0.27
CA TYR A 210 -0.97 8.05 -0.16
C TYR A 210 0.36 7.38 -0.51
N MET A 211 0.93 7.71 -1.67
CA MET A 211 2.16 7.08 -2.16
C MET A 211 3.40 7.45 -1.35
N ASN A 212 3.51 8.72 -0.92
CA ASN A 212 4.73 9.24 -0.28
C ASN A 212 4.67 9.25 1.25
N TYR A 213 3.54 8.90 1.85
CA TYR A 213 3.39 8.91 3.30
C TYR A 213 2.61 7.70 3.81
N ILE A 214 1.32 7.57 3.49
CA ILE A 214 0.46 6.53 4.08
C ILE A 214 0.93 5.12 3.73
N LYS A 215 1.21 4.84 2.44
CA LYS A 215 1.67 3.54 1.97
C LYS A 215 3.01 3.15 2.58
N LEU A 216 3.92 4.10 2.75
CA LEU A 216 5.23 3.86 3.36
C LEU A 216 5.09 3.48 4.84
N LEU A 217 4.26 4.22 5.57
CA LEU A 217 3.95 3.93 6.96
C LEU A 217 3.26 2.57 7.10
N GLU A 218 2.36 2.23 6.19
CA GLU A 218 1.62 0.97 6.21
C GLU A 218 2.52 -0.24 5.90
N ASP A 219 3.20 -0.23 4.74
CA ASP A 219 3.95 -1.38 4.22
C ASP A 219 5.29 -1.61 4.94
N PHE A 220 5.94 -0.55 5.45
CA PHE A 220 7.28 -0.67 6.06
C PHE A 220 7.28 -0.42 7.56
N VAL A 221 6.57 0.60 8.04
CA VAL A 221 6.62 0.94 9.48
C VAL A 221 5.69 0.03 10.29
N VAL A 222 4.42 -0.09 9.88
CA VAL A 222 3.43 -0.89 10.61
C VAL A 222 3.60 -2.38 10.34
N ARG A 223 3.59 -2.78 9.06
CA ARG A 223 3.65 -4.21 8.72
C ARG A 223 4.98 -4.85 9.11
N LYS A 224 6.11 -4.24 8.75
CA LYS A 224 7.44 -4.80 9.01
C LYS A 224 8.00 -4.39 10.38
N ASN A 225 7.28 -3.57 11.14
CA ASN A 225 7.73 -3.04 12.43
C ASN A 225 9.13 -2.38 12.31
N ASN A 226 9.39 -1.70 11.19
CA ASN A 226 10.73 -1.23 10.83
C ASN A 226 10.94 0.22 11.30
N LYS A 227 11.54 0.37 12.48
CA LYS A 227 11.91 1.67 13.05
C LYS A 227 12.92 2.42 12.18
N ASP A 228 13.95 1.73 11.73
CA ASP A 228 15.06 2.34 11.00
C ASP A 228 14.58 2.94 9.68
N TYR A 229 13.65 2.26 9.00
CA TYR A 229 13.00 2.81 7.80
C TYR A 229 12.27 4.13 8.06
N LEU A 230 11.55 4.25 9.19
CA LEU A 230 10.89 5.50 9.55
C LEU A 230 11.90 6.62 9.82
N ILE A 231 13.00 6.30 10.50
CA ILE A 231 14.05 7.27 10.84
C ILE A 231 14.80 7.75 9.58
N GLU A 232 15.20 6.82 8.71
CA GLU A 232 15.91 7.13 7.48
C GLU A 232 15.05 7.95 6.50
N GLY A 233 13.75 7.65 6.43
CA GLY A 233 12.78 8.36 5.58
C GLY A 233 12.02 9.49 6.27
N LEU A 234 12.41 9.92 7.49
CA LEU A 234 11.65 10.87 8.30
C LEU A 234 11.45 12.23 7.60
N GLU A 235 12.46 12.65 6.85
CA GLU A 235 12.47 13.90 6.10
C GLU A 235 11.46 13.88 4.95
N GLU A 236 11.55 12.88 4.09
CA GLU A 236 10.67 12.74 2.93
C GLU A 236 9.21 12.59 3.37
N THR A 237 8.97 11.76 4.39
CA THR A 237 7.63 11.57 4.97
C THR A 237 7.09 12.87 5.58
N ASN A 238 7.93 13.64 6.27
CA ASN A 238 7.54 14.93 6.84
C ASN A 238 7.22 15.98 5.74
N ILE A 239 8.02 16.05 4.68
CA ILE A 239 7.78 16.97 3.55
C ILE A 239 6.46 16.60 2.86
N ALA A 240 6.24 15.32 2.57
CA ALA A 240 5.03 14.84 1.92
C ALA A 240 3.78 15.18 2.76
N TRP A 241 3.82 14.87 4.06
CA TRP A 241 2.70 15.13 4.96
C TRP A 241 2.43 16.63 5.15
N ASN A 242 3.45 17.46 5.39
CA ASN A 242 3.26 18.89 5.60
C ASN A 242 2.78 19.60 4.33
N THR A 243 3.27 19.18 3.16
CA THR A 243 2.80 19.69 1.86
C THR A 243 1.31 19.39 1.68
N PHE A 244 0.90 18.15 1.96
CA PHE A 244 -0.50 17.76 1.90
C PHE A 244 -1.35 18.56 2.89
N HIS A 245 -0.97 18.59 4.17
CA HIS A 245 -1.70 19.33 5.21
C HIS A 245 -1.88 20.82 4.86
N MET A 246 -0.83 21.47 4.33
CA MET A 246 -0.89 22.87 3.91
C MET A 246 -1.88 23.07 2.74
N LYS A 247 -1.84 22.20 1.72
CA LYS A 247 -2.76 22.29 0.58
C LYS A 247 -4.22 22.07 1.01
N MET A 248 -4.46 21.12 1.91
CA MET A 248 -5.79 20.84 2.43
C MET A 248 -6.33 22.00 3.29
N THR A 249 -5.48 22.66 4.09
CA THR A 249 -5.91 23.73 5.01
C THR A 249 -6.01 25.11 4.37
N LYS A 250 -5.20 25.41 3.35
CA LYS A 250 -5.12 26.76 2.74
C LYS A 250 -5.57 26.82 1.28
N GLY A 251 -5.51 25.70 0.55
CA GLY A 251 -5.76 25.66 -0.91
C GLY A 251 -7.17 25.18 -1.28
N LEU A 252 -7.64 24.11 -0.64
CA LEU A 252 -8.88 23.42 -1.05
C LEU A 252 -10.10 23.90 -0.26
N ARG A 253 -10.95 24.73 -0.91
CA ARG A 253 -12.22 25.20 -0.33
C ARG A 253 -13.35 24.16 -0.37
N SER A 254 -13.16 23.04 -1.07
CA SER A 254 -14.18 22.02 -1.33
C SER A 254 -14.33 20.97 -0.23
N VAL A 255 -13.44 20.95 0.78
CA VAL A 255 -13.44 19.94 1.84
C VAL A 255 -14.30 20.40 3.02
N ALA A 256 -15.26 19.58 3.43
CA ALA A 256 -16.10 19.88 4.58
C ALA A 256 -15.27 20.13 5.86
N PRO A 257 -15.63 21.11 6.72
CA PRO A 257 -14.87 21.42 7.94
C PRO A 257 -14.67 20.23 8.89
N SER A 258 -15.65 19.31 8.95
CA SER A 258 -15.54 18.08 9.74
C SER A 258 -14.43 17.14 9.26
N ASN A 259 -14.13 17.15 7.96
CA ASN A 259 -13.03 16.38 7.38
C ASN A 259 -11.68 17.09 7.62
N MET A 260 -11.67 18.41 7.70
CA MET A 260 -10.46 19.19 8.06
C MET A 260 -9.97 18.93 9.49
N ASN A 261 -10.90 18.68 10.42
CA ASN A 261 -10.55 18.29 11.79
C ASN A 261 -9.78 16.95 11.84
N LEU A 262 -10.12 16.00 10.96
CA LEU A 262 -9.38 14.72 10.87
C LEU A 262 -7.94 14.94 10.42
N ILE A 263 -7.74 15.74 9.37
CA ILE A 263 -6.40 16.04 8.84
C ILE A 263 -5.57 16.79 9.90
N THR A 264 -6.18 17.73 10.63
CA THR A 264 -5.51 18.45 11.73
C THR A 264 -5.12 17.49 12.86
N THR A 265 -5.98 16.53 13.19
CA THR A 265 -5.70 15.50 14.21
C THR A 265 -4.50 14.64 13.80
N MET A 266 -4.48 14.15 12.56
CA MET A 266 -3.35 13.41 12.00
C MET A 266 -2.06 14.23 12.04
N HIS A 267 -2.15 15.54 11.76
CA HIS A 267 -0.99 16.42 11.80
C HIS A 267 -0.43 16.60 13.20
N ASN A 268 -1.29 16.79 14.19
CA ASN A 268 -0.88 16.88 15.58
C ASN A 268 -0.22 15.57 16.08
N ARG A 269 -0.73 14.40 15.64
CA ARG A 269 -0.09 13.11 15.94
C ARG A 269 1.28 12.99 15.30
N TRP A 270 1.42 13.39 14.03
CA TRP A 270 2.71 13.40 13.35
C TRP A 270 3.72 14.31 14.07
N VAL A 271 3.30 15.52 14.46
CA VAL A 271 4.14 16.42 15.27
C VAL A 271 4.53 15.78 16.61
N GLY A 272 3.63 15.03 17.25
CA GLY A 272 3.94 14.24 18.44
C GLY A 272 5.00 13.16 18.20
N ILE A 273 4.92 12.44 17.08
CA ILE A 273 5.94 11.48 16.64
C ILE A 273 7.28 12.17 16.44
N LEU A 274 7.31 13.30 15.73
CA LEU A 274 8.53 14.07 15.49
C LEU A 274 9.19 14.52 16.79
N LYS A 275 8.41 14.99 17.77
CA LYS A 275 8.96 15.32 19.10
C LYS A 275 9.62 14.11 19.76
N VAL A 276 8.99 12.95 19.72
CA VAL A 276 9.62 11.76 20.33
C VAL A 276 10.91 11.34 19.60
N ILE A 277 11.01 11.56 18.29
CA ILE A 277 12.16 11.16 17.49
C ILE A 277 13.30 12.20 17.52
N LEU A 278 12.96 13.50 17.57
CA LEU A 278 13.89 14.62 17.41
C LEU A 278 14.19 15.38 18.72
N ASP A 279 13.35 15.24 19.74
CA ASP A 279 13.42 16.04 20.96
C ASP A 279 14.16 15.23 22.04
N ARG A 280 15.50 15.25 21.90
CA ARG A 280 16.49 15.12 22.98
C ARG A 280 17.63 16.11 22.78
#